data_AF-A0A7X3KAR6-F1
#
_entry.id   AF-A0A7X3KAR6-F1
#
_cell.length_a   1.000
_cell.length_b   1.000
_cell.length_c   1.000
_cell.angle_alpha   90.00
_cell.angle_beta   90.00
_cell.angle_gamma   90.00
#
_symmetry.space_group_name_H-M   'P 1'
#
loop_
_entity.id
_entity.type
_entity.pdbx_description
1 polymer ?
#
loop_
_entity_poly.entity_id
_entity_poly.type
_entity_poly.pdbx_seq_one_letter_code
_entity_poly.pdbx_strand_id
1 'polypeptide(L)'
;MKNLTSTQFERLKLDAKKQARAAGIPLHKAQDNIANAHGFSNWALLSKFAGPVGSNVIQRYTFIRSVDEMRSAMRNQPDTFERIPGRHARPYVTVPDIWDKFRSPQDVVEFAIDYVTTLLTVPRFQVGRRSNVYWEMRLWLPYVVETAHGTAQLLANREYKPVGMDTTQHVDYGKFTAFHTKMSAEQIEALSHRPTGYGYLYGDSPWSSRKAAEIYLKRLLKLRTALA
;
A
#
# COMPACT_ATOMS: atom_id res chain seq x y z
N MET A 1 -21.45 -16.15 -4.88
CA MET A 1 -21.37 -14.75 -4.41
C MET A 1 -19.98 -14.50 -3.83
N LYS A 2 -19.33 -13.38 -4.15
CA LYS A 2 -17.99 -13.05 -3.66
C LYS A 2 -18.11 -12.37 -2.29
N ASN A 3 -17.46 -12.93 -1.27
CA ASN A 3 -17.27 -12.24 0.01
C ASN A 3 -16.32 -11.06 -0.21
N LEU A 4 -16.69 -9.88 0.28
CA LEU A 4 -15.85 -8.69 0.22
C LEU A 4 -14.89 -8.72 1.41
N THR A 5 -13.61 -8.47 1.18
CA THR A 5 -12.67 -8.25 2.29
C THR A 5 -12.97 -6.91 2.96
N SER A 6 -12.56 -6.74 4.22
CA SER A 6 -12.69 -5.47 4.95
C SER A 6 -12.12 -4.29 4.14
N THR A 7 -10.95 -4.48 3.51
CA THR A 7 -10.30 -3.48 2.66
C THR A 7 -11.11 -3.14 1.40
N GLN A 8 -11.71 -4.15 0.75
CA GLN A 8 -12.57 -3.94 -0.42
C GLN A 8 -13.83 -3.16 -0.04
N PHE A 9 -14.43 -3.49 1.10
CA PHE A 9 -15.62 -2.79 1.58
C PHE A 9 -15.34 -1.33 1.94
N GLU A 10 -14.20 -1.03 2.56
CA GLU A 10 -13.76 0.35 2.77
C GLU A 10 -13.57 1.08 1.44
N ARG A 11 -13.02 0.45 0.40
CA ARG A 11 -12.90 1.10 -0.92
C ARG A 11 -14.25 1.44 -1.53
N LEU A 12 -15.23 0.56 -1.43
CA LEU A 12 -16.59 0.82 -1.91
C LEU A 12 -17.25 2.01 -1.18
N LYS A 13 -16.96 2.22 0.12
CA LYS A 13 -17.41 3.44 0.83
C LYS A 13 -16.83 4.70 0.22
N LEU A 14 -15.62 4.61 -0.33
CA LEU A 14 -14.90 5.75 -0.90
C LEU A 14 -15.31 6.05 -2.30
N ASP A 15 -15.50 5.02 -3.11
CA ASP A 15 -16.06 5.17 -4.44
C ASP A 15 -17.47 5.77 -4.30
N ALA A 16 -18.22 5.42 -3.26
CA ALA A 16 -19.51 6.06 -2.96
C ALA A 16 -19.33 7.55 -2.61
N LYS A 17 -18.34 7.92 -1.80
CA LYS A 17 -18.04 9.34 -1.50
C LYS A 17 -17.59 10.12 -2.73
N LYS A 18 -16.75 9.53 -3.58
CA LYS A 18 -16.28 10.14 -4.83
C LYS A 18 -17.44 10.32 -5.81
N GLN A 19 -18.25 9.28 -5.98
CA GLN A 19 -19.45 9.32 -6.82
C GLN A 19 -20.47 10.34 -6.30
N ALA A 20 -20.68 10.42 -4.98
CA ALA A 20 -21.55 11.42 -4.36
C ALA A 20 -21.10 12.85 -4.68
N ARG A 21 -19.79 13.13 -4.53
CA ARG A 21 -19.22 14.45 -4.85
C ARG A 21 -19.26 14.78 -6.34
N ALA A 22 -18.90 13.82 -7.20
CA ALA A 22 -18.84 14.02 -8.64
C ALA A 22 -20.24 14.18 -9.26
N ALA A 23 -21.23 13.44 -8.77
CA ALA A 23 -22.59 13.47 -9.28
C ALA A 23 -23.54 14.42 -8.52
N GLY A 24 -23.06 15.07 -7.44
CA GLY A 24 -23.89 15.95 -6.61
C GLY A 24 -25.05 15.23 -5.91
N ILE A 25 -24.91 13.93 -5.63
CA ILE A 25 -25.97 13.12 -5.01
C ILE A 25 -25.69 12.83 -3.53
N PRO A 26 -26.72 12.61 -2.69
CA PRO A 26 -26.53 12.18 -1.31
C PRO A 26 -25.71 10.88 -1.20
N LEU A 27 -24.87 10.78 -0.17
CA LEU A 27 -23.95 9.65 0.04
C LEU A 27 -24.68 8.29 0.08
N HIS A 28 -25.83 8.21 0.75
CA HIS A 28 -26.60 6.96 0.84
C HIS A 28 -27.03 6.46 -0.55
N LYS A 29 -27.40 7.37 -1.46
CA LYS A 29 -27.78 7.04 -2.83
C LYS A 29 -26.59 6.55 -3.66
N ALA A 30 -25.41 7.16 -3.46
CA ALA A 30 -24.18 6.69 -4.07
C ALA A 30 -23.76 5.30 -3.54
N GLN A 31 -23.95 5.05 -2.24
CA GLN A 31 -23.73 3.75 -1.63
C GLN A 31 -24.65 2.68 -2.22
N ASP A 32 -25.95 2.97 -2.34
CA ASP A 32 -26.90 2.02 -2.94
C ASP A 32 -26.62 1.78 -4.43
N ASN A 33 -26.17 2.78 -5.19
CA ASN A 33 -25.73 2.60 -6.57
C ASN A 33 -24.56 1.61 -6.67
N ILE A 34 -23.58 1.73 -5.77
CA ILE A 34 -22.45 0.80 -5.70
C ILE A 34 -22.93 -0.59 -5.25
N ALA A 35 -23.83 -0.66 -4.28
CA ALA A 35 -24.39 -1.95 -3.86
C ALA A 35 -25.06 -2.69 -5.02
N ASN A 36 -25.88 -1.98 -5.80
CA ASN A 36 -26.55 -2.51 -6.98
C ASN A 36 -25.55 -2.97 -8.05
N ALA A 37 -24.48 -2.21 -8.29
CA ALA A 37 -23.40 -2.60 -9.20
C ALA A 37 -22.68 -3.89 -8.77
N HIS A 38 -22.69 -4.19 -7.47
CA HIS A 38 -22.13 -5.41 -6.89
C HIS A 38 -23.17 -6.54 -6.71
N GLY A 39 -24.39 -6.36 -7.21
CA GLY A 39 -25.46 -7.37 -7.17
C GLY A 39 -26.25 -7.43 -5.86
N PHE A 40 -26.17 -6.37 -5.04
CA PHE A 40 -26.91 -6.25 -3.78
C PHE A 40 -27.97 -5.16 -3.88
N SER A 41 -29.15 -5.38 -3.29
CA SER A 41 -30.27 -4.44 -3.38
C SER A 41 -30.07 -3.12 -2.63
N ASN A 42 -29.18 -3.11 -1.63
CA ASN A 42 -28.82 -1.91 -0.87
C ASN A 42 -27.48 -2.09 -0.14
N TRP A 43 -26.93 -0.97 0.33
CA TRP A 43 -25.65 -0.92 1.02
C TRP A 43 -25.60 -1.77 2.30
N ALA A 44 -26.71 -1.80 3.06
CA ALA A 44 -26.79 -2.58 4.29
C ALA A 44 -26.62 -4.08 4.01
N LEU A 45 -27.21 -4.58 2.93
CA LEU A 45 -27.04 -5.97 2.49
C LEU A 45 -25.58 -6.23 2.10
N LEU A 46 -24.98 -5.38 1.26
CA LEU A 46 -23.58 -5.49 0.85
C LEU A 46 -22.63 -5.51 2.06
N SER A 47 -22.90 -4.68 3.08
CA SER A 47 -22.08 -4.60 4.30
C SER A 47 -22.08 -5.88 5.13
N LYS A 48 -23.16 -6.67 5.11
CA LYS A 48 -23.23 -7.97 5.81
C LYS A 48 -22.34 -9.03 5.16
N PHE A 49 -22.02 -8.87 3.88
CA PHE A 49 -21.11 -9.74 3.14
C PHE A 49 -19.64 -9.27 3.18
N ALA A 50 -19.36 -8.19 3.91
CA ALA A 50 -18.02 -7.70 4.21
C ALA A 50 -17.41 -8.33 5.49
N GLY A 51 -17.85 -9.54 5.85
CA GLY A 51 -17.45 -10.27 7.06
C GLY A 51 -16.09 -11.00 6.94
N PRO A 52 -15.63 -11.63 8.04
CA PRO A 52 -14.31 -12.26 8.12
C PRO A 52 -14.15 -13.32 7.03
N VAL A 53 -12.97 -13.32 6.41
CA VAL A 53 -12.61 -14.06 5.20
C VAL A 53 -13.04 -15.53 5.28
N GLY A 54 -14.21 -15.84 4.70
CA GLY A 54 -14.63 -17.20 4.39
C GLY A 54 -13.81 -17.73 3.22
N SER A 55 -13.20 -18.89 3.43
CA SER A 55 -12.31 -19.65 2.55
C SER A 55 -12.75 -19.69 1.08
N ASN A 56 -12.23 -18.79 0.28
CA ASN A 56 -11.99 -19.03 -1.14
C ASN A 56 -10.50 -18.79 -1.34
N VAL A 57 -9.82 -19.74 -1.99
CA VAL A 57 -8.41 -19.65 -2.35
C VAL A 57 -8.27 -18.52 -3.37
N ILE A 58 -8.16 -17.30 -2.85
CA ILE A 58 -8.01 -16.10 -3.67
C ILE A 58 -6.52 -15.84 -3.80
N GLN A 59 -6.08 -15.82 -5.05
CA GLN A 59 -4.70 -15.63 -5.45
C GLN A 59 -4.13 -14.33 -4.86
N ARG A 60 -2.94 -14.42 -4.25
CA ARG A 60 -2.22 -13.27 -3.70
C ARG A 60 -1.92 -12.27 -4.81
N TYR A 61 -1.98 -10.97 -4.49
CA TYR A 61 -1.56 -9.95 -5.44
C TYR A 61 -0.03 -9.94 -5.52
N THR A 62 0.51 -10.39 -6.66
CA THR A 62 1.95 -10.54 -6.87
C THR A 62 2.51 -9.46 -7.78
N PHE A 63 3.80 -9.17 -7.64
CA PHE A 63 4.51 -8.29 -8.56
C PHE A 63 4.93 -9.07 -9.82
N ILE A 64 4.63 -8.55 -11.01
CA ILE A 64 4.74 -9.31 -12.27
C ILE A 64 5.59 -8.65 -13.37
N ARG A 65 6.39 -7.62 -13.07
CA ARG A 65 7.24 -7.01 -14.11
C ARG A 65 8.45 -7.87 -14.43
N SER A 66 8.76 -7.96 -15.72
CA SER A 66 10.05 -8.40 -16.24
C SER A 66 11.17 -7.39 -15.94
N VAL A 67 12.42 -7.83 -16.14
CA VAL A 67 13.61 -6.98 -15.97
C VAL A 67 13.59 -5.77 -16.92
N ASP A 68 13.11 -5.94 -18.16
CA ASP A 68 13.06 -4.86 -19.15
C ASP A 68 11.93 -3.86 -18.88
N GLU A 69 10.78 -4.31 -18.38
CA GLU A 69 9.72 -3.43 -17.90
C GLU A 69 10.18 -2.64 -16.68
N MET A 70 10.87 -3.29 -15.73
CA MET A 70 11.45 -2.62 -14.58
C MET A 70 12.49 -1.57 -15.02
N ARG A 71 13.40 -1.94 -15.92
CA ARG A 71 14.40 -1.03 -16.49
C ARG A 71 13.74 0.17 -17.18
N SER A 72 12.65 -0.05 -17.88
CA SER A 72 11.88 1.02 -18.54
C SER A 72 11.20 1.94 -17.51
N ALA A 73 10.63 1.37 -16.44
CA ALA A 73 9.99 2.12 -15.36
C ALA A 73 10.98 2.95 -14.51
N MET A 74 12.25 2.55 -14.46
CA MET A 74 13.34 3.31 -13.82
C MET A 74 13.77 4.54 -14.62
N ARG A 75 13.44 4.64 -15.91
CA ARG A 75 13.77 5.83 -16.72
C ARG A 75 12.97 7.03 -16.24
N ASN A 76 13.62 8.19 -16.22
CA ASN A 76 12.92 9.45 -15.96
C ASN A 76 11.89 9.66 -17.07
N GLN A 77 10.68 10.00 -16.67
CA GLN A 77 9.65 10.39 -17.63
C GLN A 77 9.98 11.77 -18.21
N PRO A 78 9.69 12.01 -19.51
CA PRO A 78 9.81 13.32 -20.11
C PRO A 78 8.92 14.33 -19.36
N ASP A 79 9.30 15.60 -19.42
CA ASP A 79 8.56 16.67 -18.78
C ASP A 79 7.25 16.94 -19.56
N THR A 80 6.26 16.06 -19.43
CA THR A 80 4.87 16.32 -19.87
C THR A 80 4.09 17.13 -18.83
N PHE A 81 4.80 17.68 -17.83
CA PHE A 81 4.24 18.41 -16.71
C PHE A 81 3.78 19.80 -17.15
N GLU A 82 2.58 19.89 -17.71
CA GLU A 82 1.82 21.13 -17.58
C GLU A 82 1.82 21.55 -16.11
N ARG A 83 2.09 22.82 -15.85
CA ARG A 83 2.19 23.40 -14.51
C ARG A 83 0.81 23.36 -13.81
N ILE A 84 0.35 22.20 -13.38
CA ILE A 84 -0.82 22.07 -12.53
C ILE A 84 -0.44 22.63 -11.15
N PRO A 85 -1.07 23.71 -10.65
CA PRO A 85 -0.74 24.30 -9.37
C PRO A 85 -1.06 23.32 -8.24
N GLY A 86 -0.11 23.12 -7.31
CA GLY A 86 -0.29 22.27 -6.14
C GLY A 86 0.89 21.33 -5.88
N ARG A 87 1.45 21.40 -4.67
CA ARG A 87 2.66 20.65 -4.24
C ARG A 87 2.46 19.13 -4.14
N HIS A 88 1.22 18.65 -4.27
CA HIS A 88 0.83 17.26 -3.98
C HIS A 88 0.05 16.55 -5.09
N ALA A 89 -0.35 17.23 -6.18
CA ALA A 89 -1.26 16.64 -7.17
C ALA A 89 -0.59 15.76 -8.24
N ARG A 90 0.74 15.79 -8.35
CA ARG A 90 1.46 15.36 -9.57
C ARG A 90 1.86 13.87 -9.67
N PRO A 91 2.28 13.17 -8.60
CA PRO A 91 2.76 11.78 -8.71
C PRO A 91 1.68 10.71 -8.51
N TYR A 92 0.59 11.03 -7.81
CA TYR A 92 -0.51 10.09 -7.56
C TYR A 92 -1.33 9.77 -8.81
N VAL A 93 -1.20 10.57 -9.87
CA VAL A 93 -1.97 10.38 -11.11
C VAL A 93 -1.38 9.26 -11.97
N THR A 94 -0.06 9.03 -11.91
CA THR A 94 0.62 8.03 -12.76
C THR A 94 0.92 6.71 -12.04
N VAL A 95 1.09 6.74 -10.71
CA VAL A 95 1.30 5.52 -9.92
C VAL A 95 -0.01 5.11 -9.26
N PRO A 96 -0.61 3.96 -9.64
CA PRO A 96 -1.86 3.52 -9.04
C PRO A 96 -1.68 3.18 -7.57
N ASP A 97 -2.69 3.49 -6.77
CA ASP A 97 -2.83 2.92 -5.43
C ASP A 97 -3.14 1.42 -5.55
N ILE A 98 -2.43 0.60 -4.78
CA ILE A 98 -2.53 -0.87 -4.79
C ILE A 98 -2.80 -1.44 -3.40
N TRP A 99 -2.96 -0.61 -2.37
CA TRP A 99 -3.08 -1.09 -0.99
C TRP A 99 -4.34 -1.91 -0.74
N ASP A 100 -5.39 -1.66 -1.52
CA ASP A 100 -6.65 -2.43 -1.50
C ASP A 100 -6.51 -3.85 -2.07
N LYS A 101 -5.42 -4.12 -2.81
CA LYS A 101 -5.13 -5.43 -3.37
C LYS A 101 -4.48 -6.36 -2.35
N PHE A 102 -3.87 -5.81 -1.30
CA PHE A 102 -3.28 -6.58 -0.21
C PHE A 102 -4.35 -6.94 0.83
N ARG A 103 -4.29 -8.18 1.32
CA ARG A 103 -5.29 -8.71 2.28
C ARG A 103 -4.70 -8.91 3.66
N SER A 104 -3.37 -8.94 3.75
CA SER A 104 -2.63 -9.17 4.97
C SER A 104 -1.28 -8.45 4.91
N PRO A 105 -0.63 -8.23 6.06
CA PRO A 105 0.76 -7.78 6.10
C PRO A 105 1.71 -8.69 5.32
N GLN A 106 1.47 -10.00 5.30
CA GLN A 106 2.28 -10.97 4.56
C GLN A 106 2.23 -10.70 3.05
N ASP A 107 1.06 -10.40 2.48
CA ASP A 107 0.94 -10.09 1.05
C ASP A 107 1.76 -8.86 0.66
N VAL A 108 1.76 -7.83 1.52
CA VAL A 108 2.56 -6.60 1.32
C VAL A 108 4.05 -6.93 1.28
N VAL A 109 4.50 -7.78 2.20
CA VAL A 109 5.91 -8.13 2.33
C VAL A 109 6.38 -9.01 1.17
N GLU A 110 5.61 -10.01 0.75
CA GLU A 110 5.94 -10.82 -0.43
C GLU A 110 6.00 -9.95 -1.69
N PHE A 111 5.01 -9.08 -1.91
CA PHE A 111 5.02 -8.14 -3.01
C PHE A 111 6.25 -7.24 -2.99
N ALA A 112 6.63 -6.72 -1.82
CA ALA A 112 7.80 -5.88 -1.66
C ALA A 112 9.11 -6.64 -1.94
N ILE A 113 9.21 -7.91 -1.52
CA ILE A 113 10.35 -8.78 -1.80
C ILE A 113 10.49 -9.00 -3.31
N ASP A 114 9.41 -9.38 -3.99
CA ASP A 114 9.40 -9.59 -5.44
C ASP A 114 9.80 -8.30 -6.18
N TYR A 115 9.20 -7.17 -5.80
CA TYR A 115 9.50 -5.86 -6.38
C TYR A 115 10.98 -5.51 -6.28
N VAL A 116 11.55 -5.58 -5.07
CA VAL A 116 12.95 -5.19 -4.82
C VAL A 116 13.92 -6.20 -5.43
N THR A 117 13.58 -7.49 -5.44
CA THR A 117 14.38 -8.52 -6.10
C THR A 117 14.47 -8.24 -7.59
N THR A 118 13.34 -8.01 -8.27
CA THR A 118 13.32 -7.63 -9.69
C THR A 118 14.08 -6.33 -9.94
N LEU A 119 13.91 -5.31 -9.09
CA LEU A 119 14.64 -4.04 -9.19
C LEU A 119 16.17 -4.27 -9.17
N LEU A 120 16.65 -5.14 -8.29
CA LEU A 120 18.07 -5.45 -8.15
C LEU A 120 18.65 -6.24 -9.34
N THR A 121 17.82 -6.83 -10.20
CA THR A 121 18.32 -7.46 -11.44
C THR A 121 18.74 -6.45 -12.51
N VAL A 122 18.35 -5.18 -12.39
CA VAL A 122 18.66 -4.15 -13.40
C VAL A 122 20.13 -3.70 -13.30
N PRO A 123 21.00 -3.92 -14.31
CA PRO A 123 22.45 -3.74 -14.18
C PRO A 123 22.90 -2.31 -13.81
N ARG A 124 22.25 -1.28 -14.36
CA ARG A 124 22.56 0.14 -14.09
C ARG A 124 21.54 0.70 -13.11
N PHE A 125 21.76 0.44 -11.82
CA PHE A 125 20.84 0.87 -10.77
C PHE A 125 20.89 2.39 -10.59
N GLN A 126 19.91 3.09 -11.16
CA GLN A 126 19.74 4.53 -10.97
C GLN A 126 18.24 4.86 -10.96
N VAL A 127 17.72 5.24 -9.80
CA VAL A 127 16.31 5.62 -9.63
C VAL A 127 16.21 7.13 -9.49
N GLY A 128 15.81 7.79 -10.58
CA GLY A 128 15.61 9.25 -10.58
C GLY A 128 14.28 9.64 -9.96
N ARG A 129 14.19 10.83 -9.36
CA ARG A 129 12.95 11.34 -8.72
C ARG A 129 11.75 11.50 -9.69
N ARG A 130 12.02 11.48 -11.01
CA ARG A 130 11.01 11.56 -12.08
C ARG A 130 10.70 10.19 -12.71
N SER A 131 11.25 9.11 -12.17
CA SER A 131 10.91 7.76 -12.59
C SER A 131 9.65 7.26 -11.88
N ASN A 132 8.91 6.34 -12.50
CA ASN A 132 7.77 5.71 -11.85
C ASN A 132 8.23 4.89 -10.63
N VAL A 133 9.35 4.19 -10.77
CA VAL A 133 9.96 3.40 -9.68
C VAL A 133 10.20 4.22 -8.41
N TYR A 134 10.65 5.48 -8.54
CA TYR A 134 10.82 6.33 -7.35
C TYR A 134 9.53 6.50 -6.54
N TRP A 135 8.41 6.73 -7.23
CA TRP A 135 7.12 6.98 -6.60
C TRP A 135 6.48 5.67 -6.13
N GLU A 136 6.56 4.61 -6.92
CA GLU A 136 6.16 3.26 -6.52
C GLU A 136 6.86 2.83 -5.24
N MET A 137 8.19 3.01 -5.14
CA MET A 137 8.92 2.63 -3.94
C MET A 137 8.50 3.45 -2.71
N ARG A 138 8.07 4.71 -2.89
CA ARG A 138 7.54 5.54 -1.80
C ARG A 138 6.13 5.16 -1.38
N LEU A 139 5.29 4.79 -2.34
CA LEU A 139 3.86 4.58 -2.16
C LEU A 139 3.49 3.13 -1.89
N TRP A 140 4.24 2.17 -2.41
CA TRP A 140 3.89 0.74 -2.35
C TRP A 140 4.69 -0.02 -1.30
N LEU A 141 5.95 0.38 -1.07
CA LEU A 141 6.83 -0.40 -0.20
C LEU A 141 6.65 -0.02 1.27
N PRO A 142 6.65 -1.00 2.19
CA PRO A 142 6.53 -0.72 3.60
C PRO A 142 7.73 0.09 4.11
N TYR A 143 7.46 1.05 4.97
CA TYR A 143 8.43 1.98 5.53
C TYR A 143 8.70 1.68 7.00
N VAL A 144 7.64 1.43 7.77
CA VAL A 144 7.71 1.30 9.22
C VAL A 144 6.72 0.25 9.70
N VAL A 145 7.12 -0.46 10.77
CA VAL A 145 6.25 -1.26 11.61
C VAL A 145 5.94 -0.42 12.85
N GLU A 146 4.85 0.34 12.81
CA GLU A 146 4.50 1.31 13.84
C GLU A 146 3.62 0.68 14.92
N THR A 147 3.79 1.05 16.19
CA THR A 147 2.93 0.56 17.27
C THR A 147 1.60 1.31 17.27
N ALA A 148 0.49 0.59 17.03
CA ALA A 148 -0.87 1.07 17.15
C ALA A 148 -1.50 0.57 18.46
N HIS A 149 -1.88 1.49 19.36
CA HIS A 149 -2.57 1.22 20.63
C HIS A 149 -1.99 0.06 21.46
N GLY A 150 -0.69 0.11 21.74
CA GLY A 150 -0.03 -0.70 22.79
C GLY A 150 0.14 -2.20 22.53
N THR A 151 -0.57 -2.81 21.55
CA THR A 151 -0.48 -4.26 21.30
C THR A 151 -0.45 -4.68 19.83
N ALA A 152 -0.89 -3.82 18.91
CA ALA A 152 -0.87 -4.11 17.49
C ALA A 152 0.24 -3.31 16.81
N GLN A 153 0.89 -3.89 15.81
CA GLN A 153 1.79 -3.14 14.94
C GLN A 153 1.22 -3.00 13.55
N LEU A 154 1.36 -1.84 12.93
CA LEU A 154 0.89 -1.56 11.60
C LEU A 154 2.06 -1.54 10.63
N LEU A 155 1.92 -2.28 9.52
CA LEU A 155 2.83 -2.12 8.40
C LEU A 155 2.37 -0.94 7.52
N ALA A 156 3.09 0.19 7.60
CA ALA A 156 2.78 1.40 6.85
C ALA A 156 3.90 1.76 5.88
N ASN A 157 3.55 2.36 4.73
CA ASN A 157 4.50 3.09 3.88
C ASN A 157 4.61 4.57 4.30
N ARG A 158 5.57 5.30 3.71
CA ARG A 158 5.92 6.69 4.10
C ARG A 158 4.82 7.71 3.83
N GLU A 159 3.95 7.43 2.87
CA GLU A 159 2.80 8.25 2.49
C GLU A 159 1.50 7.45 2.65
N TYR A 160 1.52 6.40 3.48
CA TYR A 160 0.39 5.53 3.66
C TYR A 160 -0.71 6.36 4.28
N LYS A 161 -1.77 6.58 3.53
CA LYS A 161 -3.05 6.94 4.10
C LYS A 161 -3.85 5.65 4.07
N PRO A 162 -4.45 5.24 5.19
CA PRO A 162 -5.40 4.16 5.18
C PRO A 162 -6.43 4.42 4.10
N VAL A 163 -6.85 3.31 3.48
CA VAL A 163 -7.82 3.30 2.41
C VAL A 163 -9.01 4.16 2.84
N GLY A 164 -9.10 5.37 2.27
CA GLY A 164 -10.23 6.27 2.51
C GLY A 164 -10.00 7.61 3.12
N MET A 165 -8.76 7.96 3.40
CA MET A 165 -8.41 9.31 3.78
C MET A 165 -7.82 10.09 2.60
N ASP A 166 -8.53 11.15 2.19
CA ASP A 166 -8.05 12.17 1.25
C ASP A 166 -7.49 13.41 1.97
N THR A 167 -7.56 13.44 3.30
CA THR A 167 -7.21 14.62 4.12
C THR A 167 -5.71 14.81 4.22
N THR A 168 -5.25 16.05 4.42
CA THR A 168 -3.86 16.36 4.76
C THR A 168 -3.54 16.15 6.24
N GLN A 169 -4.50 15.71 7.03
CA GLN A 169 -4.34 15.52 8.48
C GLN A 169 -3.61 14.22 8.79
N HIS A 170 -2.97 14.19 9.95
CA HIS A 170 -2.35 12.97 10.49
C HIS A 170 -3.42 11.90 10.64
N VAL A 171 -3.13 10.69 10.14
CA VAL A 171 -4.10 9.60 10.18
C VAL A 171 -3.97 8.83 11.49
N ASP A 172 -5.09 8.65 12.18
CA ASP A 172 -5.20 7.69 13.29
C ASP A 172 -5.28 6.26 12.74
N TYR A 173 -4.11 5.64 12.59
CA TYR A 173 -4.01 4.31 11.99
C TYR A 173 -4.58 3.19 12.86
N GLY A 174 -4.79 3.42 14.16
CA GLY A 174 -5.32 2.40 15.07
C GLY A 174 -6.73 1.93 14.75
N LYS A 175 -7.46 2.71 13.93
CA LYS A 175 -8.80 2.36 13.42
C LYS A 175 -8.77 1.40 12.22
N PHE A 176 -7.60 1.07 11.68
CA PHE A 176 -7.44 0.29 10.45
C PHE A 176 -6.74 -1.04 10.71
N THR A 177 -7.51 -1.99 11.27
CA THR A 177 -7.00 -3.28 11.76
C THR A 177 -6.54 -4.27 10.67
N ALA A 178 -6.86 -4.02 9.40
CA ALA A 178 -6.55 -4.93 8.28
C ALA A 178 -5.04 -5.14 8.06
N PHE A 179 -4.20 -4.23 8.53
CA PHE A 179 -2.74 -4.31 8.44
C PHE A 179 -2.06 -4.42 9.80
N HIS A 180 -2.84 -4.73 10.84
CA HIS A 180 -2.28 -5.02 12.16
C HIS A 180 -1.60 -6.39 12.14
N THR A 181 -0.42 -6.45 12.73
CA THR A 181 0.35 -7.65 13.03
C THR A 181 0.63 -7.71 14.53
N LYS A 182 1.09 -8.88 14.99
CA LYS A 182 1.59 -9.10 16.34
C LYS A 182 3.07 -9.44 16.22
N MET A 183 3.92 -8.51 16.65
CA MET A 183 5.36 -8.67 16.72
C MET A 183 5.85 -8.27 18.10
N SER A 184 6.83 -9.00 18.64
CA SER A 184 7.49 -8.63 19.89
C SER A 184 8.41 -7.42 19.68
N ALA A 185 8.79 -6.74 20.76
CA ALA A 185 9.72 -5.62 20.69
C ALA A 185 11.08 -6.06 20.10
N GLU A 186 11.55 -7.25 20.46
CA GLU A 186 12.79 -7.84 19.98
C GLU A 186 12.74 -8.12 18.47
N GLN A 187 11.60 -8.60 17.96
CA GLN A 187 11.40 -8.80 16.52
C GLN A 187 11.44 -7.47 15.76
N ILE A 188 10.84 -6.41 16.31
CA ILE A 188 10.84 -5.06 15.73
C ILE A 188 12.24 -4.44 15.76
N GLU A 189 12.99 -4.63 16.83
CA GLU A 189 14.38 -4.18 16.92
C GLU A 189 15.27 -4.90 15.89
N ALA A 190 15.12 -6.23 15.75
CA ALA A 190 15.93 -7.03 14.85
C ALA A 190 15.75 -6.71 13.35
N LEU A 191 14.60 -6.14 12.96
CA LEU A 191 14.31 -5.67 11.60
C LEU A 191 14.63 -4.19 11.38
N SER A 192 14.75 -3.41 12.46
CA SER A 192 14.88 -1.96 12.37
C SER A 192 16.22 -1.55 11.76
N HIS A 193 16.21 -0.43 11.04
CA HIS A 193 17.43 0.08 10.41
C HIS A 193 18.48 0.55 11.43
N ARG A 194 18.05 0.84 12.67
CA ARG A 194 18.88 1.16 13.83
C ARG A 194 18.33 0.39 15.04
N PRO A 195 19.17 -0.01 16.00
CA PRO A 195 18.74 -0.70 17.22
C PRO A 195 17.69 0.09 18.01
N THR A 196 17.81 1.43 18.03
CA THR A 196 16.82 2.34 18.66
C THR A 196 15.73 2.80 17.69
N GLY A 197 15.70 2.28 16.48
CA GLY A 197 14.73 2.66 15.46
C GLY A 197 13.35 2.12 15.81
N TYR A 198 12.35 2.99 15.87
CA TYR A 198 10.94 2.67 16.13
C TYR A 198 10.27 1.82 15.02
N GLY A 199 10.86 0.69 14.62
CA GLY A 199 10.31 -0.21 13.59
C GLY A 199 10.56 0.23 12.15
N TYR A 200 11.40 1.24 11.92
CA TYR A 200 11.71 1.73 10.56
C TYR A 200 12.54 0.73 9.76
N LEU A 201 12.03 0.29 8.62
CA LEU A 201 12.69 -0.68 7.74
C LEU A 201 13.84 -0.07 6.93
N TYR A 202 13.90 1.26 6.80
CA TYR A 202 15.03 1.94 6.17
C TYR A 202 15.25 3.34 6.73
N GLY A 203 16.52 3.75 6.83
CA GLY A 203 16.95 5.11 7.15
C GLY A 203 17.29 5.87 5.87
N ASP A 204 18.31 5.38 5.14
CA ASP A 204 18.54 5.76 3.75
C ASP A 204 17.50 5.10 2.85
N SER A 205 16.92 5.87 1.94
CA SER A 205 15.84 5.36 1.11
C SER A 205 16.34 4.26 0.15
N PRO A 206 15.58 3.17 -0.07
CA PRO A 206 16.04 2.04 -0.88
C PRO A 206 16.29 2.41 -2.35
N TRP A 207 15.67 3.49 -2.85
CA TRP A 207 15.94 4.04 -4.20
C TRP A 207 17.23 4.87 -4.29
N SER A 208 17.92 5.16 -3.19
CA SER A 208 19.11 6.01 -3.19
C SER A 208 20.34 5.33 -3.81
N SER A 209 20.47 4.01 -3.64
CA SER A 209 21.57 3.21 -4.17
C SER A 209 21.22 1.73 -4.17
N ARG A 210 21.91 0.95 -5.00
CA ARG A 210 21.82 -0.52 -5.01
C ARG A 210 22.07 -1.12 -3.62
N LYS A 211 23.10 -0.64 -2.93
CA LYS A 211 23.45 -1.07 -1.57
C LYS A 211 22.31 -0.82 -0.59
N ALA A 212 21.63 0.32 -0.67
CA ALA A 212 20.47 0.63 0.17
C ALA A 212 19.29 -0.32 -0.12
N ALA A 213 19.01 -0.61 -1.40
CA ALA A 213 17.99 -1.57 -1.80
C ALA A 213 18.30 -2.99 -1.30
N GLU A 214 19.55 -3.45 -1.37
CA GLU A 214 19.98 -4.77 -0.86
C GLU A 214 19.81 -4.88 0.66
N ILE A 215 20.20 -3.84 1.41
CA ILE A 215 20.01 -3.78 2.86
C ILE A 215 18.51 -3.83 3.19
N TYR A 216 17.70 -3.09 2.45
CA TYR A 216 16.25 -3.10 2.62
C TYR A 216 15.64 -4.47 2.32
N LEU A 217 16.06 -5.15 1.25
CA LEU A 217 15.63 -6.52 0.93
C LEU A 217 15.94 -7.49 2.08
N LYS A 218 17.13 -7.41 2.69
CA LYS A 218 17.48 -8.24 3.85
C LYS A 218 16.52 -8.04 5.02
N ARG A 219 16.04 -6.80 5.24
CA ARG A 219 15.06 -6.50 6.29
C ARG A 219 13.66 -6.99 5.93
N LEU A 220 13.26 -6.90 4.67
CA LEU A 220 12.01 -7.50 4.20
C LEU A 220 11.99 -9.02 4.40
N LEU A 221 13.10 -9.70 4.13
CA LEU A 221 13.22 -11.15 4.36
C LEU A 221 13.12 -11.50 5.85
N LYS A 222 13.71 -10.69 6.75
CA LYS A 222 13.52 -10.84 8.20
C LYS A 222 12.07 -10.60 8.62
N LEU A 223 11.45 -9.56 8.07
CA LEU A 223 10.05 -9.22 8.33
C LEU A 223 9.12 -10.35 7.89
N ARG A 224 9.37 -10.97 6.72
CA ARG A 224 8.64 -12.17 6.27
C ARG A 224 8.71 -13.29 7.31
N THR A 225 9.89 -13.59 7.82
CA THR A 225 10.07 -14.63 8.85
C THR A 225 9.36 -14.27 10.16
N ALA A 226 9.34 -13.00 10.55
CA ALA A 226 8.69 -12.57 11.78
C ALA A 226 7.16 -12.49 11.68
N LEU A 227 6.60 -12.50 10.47
CA LEU A 227 5.16 -12.53 10.19
C LEU A 227 4.62 -13.96 9.95
N ALA A 228 5.49 -14.97 9.92
CA ALA A 228 5.14 -16.38 9.78
C ALA A 228 4.72 -16.98 11.12
#